data_AF-A0A161MEV2-F1
#
_entry.id   AF-A0A161MEV2-F1
#
_cell.length_a   1.000
_cell.length_b   1.000
_cell.length_c   1.000
_cell.angle_alpha   90.00
_cell.angle_beta   90.00
_cell.angle_gamma   90.00
#
_symmetry.space_group_name_H-M   'P 1'
#
loop_
_entity.id
_entity.type
_entity.pdbx_description
1 polymer ?
#
loop_
_entity_poly.entity_id
_entity_poly.type
_entity_poly.pdbx_seq_one_letter_code
_entity_poly.pdbx_strand_id
1 'polypeptide(L)'
;RNLTLAEIMDNIFCIVLVATLFVLGNAVPLNPGIVKANIHKRSRETEATVNKELGHAIKEANTRATTEEQRVCIGKLSGTLYSEGKAVVGLTTKRLVNLADSHRSNASTADVQKTVDSEFAKIVNQWLPEKVAELNQC
;
A
#
# COMPACT_ATOMS: atom_id res chain seq x y z
N ARG A 1 41.74 -5.02 -37.05
CA ARG A 1 41.82 -3.55 -36.86
C ARG A 1 42.13 -3.33 -35.39
N ASN A 2 43.37 -2.98 -35.07
CA ASN A 2 43.81 -2.71 -33.71
C ASN A 2 43.28 -1.33 -33.32
N LEU A 3 42.34 -1.29 -32.38
CA LEU A 3 41.92 -0.07 -31.72
C LEU A 3 43.11 0.46 -30.90
N THR A 4 43.42 1.74 -31.07
CA THR A 4 44.51 2.38 -30.33
C THR A 4 44.08 2.68 -28.90
N LEU A 5 45.01 2.66 -27.95
CA LEU A 5 44.76 2.94 -26.52
C LEU A 5 44.05 4.29 -26.27
N ALA A 6 44.16 5.23 -27.21
CA ALA A 6 43.45 6.51 -27.18
C ALA A 6 41.93 6.35 -27.40
N GLU A 7 41.50 5.51 -28.34
CA GLU A 7 40.07 5.26 -28.62
C GLU A 7 39.36 4.50 -27.48
N ILE A 8 40.13 3.77 -26.66
CA ILE A 8 39.62 3.09 -25.47
C ILE A 8 39.38 4.10 -24.35
N MET A 9 40.28 5.08 -24.16
CA MET A 9 40.16 6.10 -23.11
C MET A 9 39.01 7.09 -23.33
N ASP A 10 38.77 7.54 -24.56
CA ASP A 10 37.67 8.48 -24.85
C ASP A 10 36.29 7.84 -24.63
N ASN A 11 36.14 6.56 -24.99
CA ASN A 11 34.89 5.83 -24.74
C ASN A 11 34.67 5.57 -23.24
N ILE A 12 35.73 5.32 -22.47
CA ILE A 12 35.62 5.15 -21.01
C ILE A 12 35.20 6.47 -20.34
N PHE A 13 35.74 7.62 -20.79
CA PHE A 13 35.37 8.92 -20.22
C PHE A 13 33.90 9.27 -20.47
N CYS A 14 33.35 9.00 -21.66
CA CYS A 14 31.93 9.21 -21.94
C CYS A 14 31.00 8.29 -21.15
N ILE A 15 31.38 7.01 -20.95
CA ILE A 15 30.56 6.06 -20.18
C ILE A 15 30.55 6.42 -18.69
N VAL A 16 31.66 6.89 -18.15
CA VAL A 16 31.75 7.34 -16.75
C VAL A 16 30.93 8.63 -16.51
N LEU A 17 30.84 9.52 -17.50
CA LEU A 17 30.05 10.76 -17.41
C LEU A 17 28.53 10.52 -17.49
N VAL A 18 28.09 9.52 -18.27
CA VAL A 18 26.67 9.11 -18.27
C VAL A 18 26.31 8.41 -16.95
N ALA A 19 27.20 7.57 -16.41
CA ALA A 19 26.98 6.91 -15.13
C ALA A 19 26.86 7.91 -13.97
N THR A 20 27.66 8.99 -13.94
CA THR A 20 27.57 10.01 -12.89
C THR A 20 26.33 10.91 -13.02
N LEU A 21 25.83 11.15 -14.24
CA LEU A 21 24.57 11.89 -14.46
C LEU A 21 23.32 11.10 -14.04
N PHE A 22 23.34 9.76 -14.11
CA PHE A 22 22.25 8.93 -13.58
C PHE A 22 22.23 8.79 -12.05
N VAL A 23 23.36 9.07 -11.37
CA VAL A 23 23.45 9.08 -9.90
C VAL A 23 22.99 10.43 -9.31
N LEU A 24 22.95 11.48 -10.12
CA LEU A 24 22.27 12.75 -9.81
C LEU A 24 20.79 12.71 -10.22
N GLY A 25 20.14 11.55 -10.05
CA GLY A 25 18.69 11.47 -10.04
C GLY A 25 18.18 12.40 -8.95
N ASN A 26 17.73 13.59 -9.38
CA ASN A 26 17.30 14.69 -8.56
C ASN A 26 16.60 14.20 -7.30
N ALA A 27 17.26 14.34 -6.16
CA ALA A 27 16.58 14.39 -4.87
C ALA A 27 15.76 15.69 -4.86
N VAL A 28 14.72 15.74 -5.70
CA VAL A 28 13.70 16.79 -5.61
C VAL A 28 13.11 16.61 -4.23
N PRO A 29 13.17 17.64 -3.36
CA PRO A 29 12.57 17.54 -2.05
C PRO A 29 11.13 17.10 -2.22
N LEU A 30 10.79 15.97 -1.61
CA LEU A 30 9.46 15.38 -1.65
C LEU A 30 8.45 16.43 -1.24
N ASN A 31 7.56 16.80 -2.17
CA ASN A 31 6.46 17.69 -1.85
C ASN A 31 5.52 16.95 -0.89
N PRO A 32 5.34 17.41 0.37
CA PRO A 32 4.48 16.73 1.35
C PRO A 32 3.04 16.57 0.86
N GLY A 33 2.56 17.49 0.00
CA GLY A 33 1.24 17.41 -0.62
C GLY A 33 1.08 16.19 -1.53
N ILE A 34 2.12 15.81 -2.29
CA ILE A 34 2.09 14.63 -3.18
C ILE A 34 2.03 13.35 -2.34
N VAL A 35 2.80 13.27 -1.26
CA VAL A 35 2.79 12.12 -0.35
C VAL A 35 1.43 11.94 0.29
N LYS A 36 0.86 13.02 0.83
CA LYS A 36 -0.50 13.00 1.42
C LYS A 36 -1.55 12.59 0.40
N ALA A 37 -1.48 13.13 -0.82
CA ALA A 37 -2.40 12.74 -1.88
C ALA A 37 -2.29 11.24 -2.20
N ASN A 38 -1.07 10.69 -2.26
CA ASN A 38 -0.86 9.25 -2.45
C ASN A 38 -1.42 8.42 -1.28
N ILE A 39 -1.17 8.82 -0.04
CA ILE A 39 -1.72 8.15 1.16
C ILE A 39 -3.25 8.12 1.09
N HIS A 40 -3.90 9.24 0.82
CA HIS A 40 -5.36 9.30 0.72
C HIS A 40 -5.90 8.50 -0.47
N LYS A 41 -5.17 8.47 -1.59
CA LYS A 41 -5.53 7.62 -2.73
C LYS A 41 -5.50 6.13 -2.33
N ARG A 42 -4.39 5.67 -1.75
CA ARG A 42 -4.24 4.27 -1.29
C ARG A 42 -5.23 3.91 -0.19
N SER A 43 -5.56 4.84 0.70
CA SER A 43 -6.61 4.67 1.70
C SER A 43 -7.95 4.32 1.05
N ARG A 44 -8.37 5.07 0.02
CA ARG A 44 -9.65 4.82 -0.67
C ARG A 44 -9.64 3.52 -1.45
N GLU A 45 -8.54 3.22 -2.14
CA GLU A 45 -8.36 1.94 -2.86
C GLU A 45 -8.44 0.75 -1.91
N THR A 46 -7.82 0.87 -0.73
CA THR A 46 -7.83 -0.17 0.30
C THR A 46 -9.22 -0.35 0.90
N GLU A 47 -9.91 0.75 1.24
CA GLU A 47 -11.29 0.70 1.75
C GLU A 47 -12.24 0.05 0.73
N ALA A 48 -12.12 0.41 -0.55
CA ALA A 48 -12.91 -0.22 -1.61
C ALA A 48 -12.63 -1.72 -1.72
N THR A 49 -11.36 -2.13 -1.62
CA THR A 49 -10.96 -3.54 -1.66
C THR A 49 -11.50 -4.30 -0.46
N VAL A 50 -11.28 -3.79 0.76
CA VAL A 50 -11.79 -4.39 2.01
C VAL A 50 -13.30 -4.55 1.97
N ASN A 51 -14.03 -3.51 1.57
CA ASN A 51 -15.48 -3.56 1.50
C ASN A 51 -15.98 -4.59 0.48
N LYS A 52 -15.33 -4.65 -0.68
CA LYS A 52 -15.69 -5.61 -1.73
C LYS A 52 -15.47 -7.05 -1.26
N GLU A 53 -14.30 -7.37 -0.73
CA GLU A 53 -13.94 -8.72 -0.32
C GLU A 53 -14.74 -9.19 0.91
N LEU A 54 -14.96 -8.32 1.91
CA LEU A 54 -15.87 -8.61 3.01
C LEU A 54 -17.30 -8.86 2.48
N GLY A 55 -17.79 -8.03 1.55
CA GLY A 55 -19.10 -8.20 0.95
C GLY A 55 -19.26 -9.55 0.24
N HIS A 56 -18.24 -9.99 -0.49
CA HIS A 56 -18.20 -11.32 -1.10
C HIS A 56 -18.24 -12.42 -0.04
N ALA A 57 -17.37 -12.36 0.97
CA ALA A 57 -17.30 -13.36 2.03
C ALA A 57 -18.61 -13.46 2.84
N ILE A 58 -19.22 -12.33 3.19
CA ILE A 58 -20.49 -12.29 3.92
C ILE A 58 -21.62 -12.85 3.07
N LYS A 59 -21.66 -12.54 1.77
CA LYS A 59 -22.65 -13.11 0.85
C LYS A 59 -22.50 -14.62 0.74
N GLU A 60 -21.27 -15.11 0.63
CA GLU A 60 -20.97 -16.54 0.60
C GLU A 60 -21.40 -17.23 1.91
N ALA A 61 -21.04 -16.66 3.06
CA ALA A 61 -21.45 -17.16 4.37
C ALA A 61 -22.98 -17.25 4.50
N ASN A 62 -23.70 -16.18 4.12
CA ASN A 62 -25.17 -16.19 4.12
C ASN A 62 -25.77 -17.23 3.18
N THR A 63 -25.12 -17.51 2.04
CA THR A 63 -25.58 -18.54 1.11
C THR A 63 -25.43 -19.94 1.70
N ARG A 64 -24.41 -20.15 2.56
CA ARG A 64 -24.19 -21.42 3.27
C ARG A 64 -25.02 -21.56 4.54
N ALA A 65 -25.53 -20.46 5.10
CA ALA A 65 -26.30 -20.47 6.34
C ALA A 65 -27.66 -21.17 6.16
N THR A 66 -27.87 -22.23 6.93
CA THR A 66 -29.11 -23.04 6.88
C THR A 66 -30.10 -22.65 7.97
N THR A 67 -29.60 -22.20 9.13
CA THR A 67 -30.43 -21.81 10.28
C THR A 67 -30.55 -20.30 10.42
N GLU A 68 -31.53 -19.86 11.21
CA GLU A 68 -31.72 -18.43 11.48
C GLU A 68 -30.63 -17.89 12.43
N GLU A 69 -30.20 -18.71 13.39
CA GLU A 69 -29.12 -18.37 14.31
C GLU A 69 -27.82 -18.07 13.56
N GLN A 70 -27.49 -18.86 12.53
CA GLN A 70 -26.33 -18.63 11.67
C GLN A 70 -26.43 -17.28 10.92
N ARG A 71 -27.61 -16.98 10.36
CA ARG A 71 -27.83 -15.69 9.64
C ARG A 71 -27.73 -14.49 10.58
N VAL A 72 -28.26 -14.61 11.80
CA VAL A 72 -28.16 -13.56 12.83
C VAL A 72 -26.69 -13.37 13.26
N CYS A 73 -25.94 -14.46 13.44
CA CYS A 73 -24.50 -14.40 13.75
C CYS A 73 -23.73 -13.68 12.64
N ILE A 74 -23.91 -14.10 11.38
CA ILE A 74 -23.25 -13.48 10.22
C ILE A 74 -23.63 -12.00 10.11
N GLY A 75 -24.90 -11.66 10.29
CA GLY A 75 -25.38 -10.27 10.25
C GLY A 75 -24.72 -9.39 11.29
N LYS A 76 -24.66 -9.84 12.55
CA LYS A 76 -23.99 -9.10 13.63
C LYS A 76 -22.49 -8.94 13.35
N LEU A 77 -21.82 -10.03 12.98
CA LEU A 77 -20.40 -10.02 12.70
C LEU A 77 -20.07 -9.13 11.50
N SER A 78 -20.90 -9.14 10.46
CA SER A 78 -20.70 -8.31 9.26
C SER A 78 -20.62 -6.82 9.59
N GLY A 79 -21.54 -6.31 10.42
CA GLY A 79 -21.54 -4.91 10.85
C GLY A 79 -20.27 -4.53 11.61
N THR A 80 -19.80 -5.41 12.50
CA THR A 80 -18.54 -5.24 13.22
C THR A 80 -17.34 -5.21 12.26
N LEU A 81 -17.25 -6.16 11.33
CA LEU A 81 -16.11 -6.26 10.41
C LEU A 81 -15.98 -5.05 9.48
N TYR A 82 -17.09 -4.49 8.97
CA TYR A 82 -17.02 -3.26 8.18
C TYR A 82 -16.56 -2.05 9.01
N SER A 83 -17.04 -1.94 10.25
CA SER A 83 -16.63 -0.86 11.17
C SER A 83 -15.15 -0.96 11.51
N GLU A 84 -14.66 -2.16 11.84
CA GLU A 84 -13.25 -2.43 12.11
C GLU A 84 -12.37 -2.16 10.89
N GLY A 85 -12.79 -2.58 9.69
CA GLY A 85 -12.06 -2.33 8.44
C GLY A 85 -11.87 -0.84 8.18
N LYS A 86 -12.94 -0.05 8.33
CA LYS A 86 -12.86 1.41 8.21
C LYS A 86 -11.96 2.03 9.27
N ALA A 87 -12.01 1.53 10.51
CA ALA A 87 -11.16 2.01 11.59
C ALA A 87 -9.67 1.73 11.32
N VAL A 88 -9.32 0.52 10.90
CA VAL A 88 -7.93 0.12 10.60
C VAL A 88 -7.37 0.93 9.42
N VAL A 89 -8.12 1.08 8.32
CA VAL A 89 -7.72 1.92 7.19
C VAL A 89 -7.52 3.38 7.66
N GLY A 90 -8.45 3.92 8.42
CA GLY A 90 -8.37 5.30 8.94
C GLY A 90 -7.18 5.54 9.86
N LEU A 91 -6.88 4.59 10.77
CA LEU A 91 -5.73 4.66 11.66
C LEU A 91 -4.41 4.62 10.89
N THR A 92 -4.29 3.72 9.92
CA THR A 92 -3.10 3.61 9.05
C THR A 92 -2.90 4.90 8.25
N THR A 93 -3.97 5.45 7.67
CA THR A 93 -3.95 6.74 6.97
C THR A 93 -3.47 7.86 7.88
N LYS A 94 -4.05 8.01 9.07
CA LYS A 94 -3.66 9.05 10.03
C LYS A 94 -2.19 8.92 10.44
N ARG A 95 -1.73 7.69 10.72
CA ARG A 95 -0.33 7.41 11.06
C ARG A 95 0.62 7.82 9.94
N LEU A 96 0.32 7.46 8.70
CA LEU A 96 1.14 7.79 7.54
C LEU A 96 1.16 9.29 7.24
N VAL A 97 0.03 9.99 7.38
CA VAL A 97 -0.03 11.45 7.22
C VAL A 97 0.81 12.14 8.29
N ASN A 98 0.69 11.73 9.56
CA ASN A 98 1.51 12.27 10.65
C ASN A 98 3.01 11.99 10.44
N LEU A 99 3.36 10.83 9.87
CA LEU A 99 4.73 10.52 9.52
C LEU A 99 5.24 11.45 8.41
N ALA A 100 4.44 11.70 7.38
CA ALA A 100 4.76 12.63 6.30
C ALA A 100 4.90 14.08 6.79
N ASP A 101 4.11 14.49 7.80
CA ASP A 101 4.19 15.83 8.40
C ASP A 101 5.40 16.02 9.31
N SER A 102 5.84 14.96 9.98
CA SER A 102 6.98 15.00 10.91
C SER A 102 8.34 14.88 10.21
N HIS A 103 8.39 14.32 9.00
CA HIS A 103 9.64 14.04 8.29
C HIS A 103 9.92 15.06 7.18
N ARG A 104 10.86 16.00 7.44
CA ARG A 104 11.65 16.66 6.39
C ARG A 104 12.74 15.70 5.92
N SER A 105 12.38 14.55 5.36
CA SER A 105 13.37 13.50 5.08
C SER A 105 14.00 13.65 3.70
N ASN A 106 15.31 13.38 3.62
CA ASN A 106 16.05 13.13 2.39
C ASN A 106 15.70 11.76 1.74
N ALA A 107 14.60 11.13 2.16
CA ALA A 107 14.15 9.87 1.58
C ALA A 107 13.76 10.06 0.12
N SER A 108 13.91 9.03 -0.72
CA SER A 108 13.44 9.09 -2.09
C SER A 108 11.91 8.97 -2.16
N THR A 109 11.30 9.55 -3.19
CA THR A 109 9.86 9.39 -3.46
C THR A 109 9.45 7.93 -3.59
N ALA A 110 10.32 7.10 -4.16
CA ALA A 110 10.08 5.67 -4.33
C ALA A 110 10.01 4.92 -2.99
N ASP A 111 10.90 5.24 -2.05
CA ASP A 111 10.91 4.59 -0.73
C ASP A 111 9.68 4.96 0.11
N VAL A 112 9.27 6.22 0.05
CA VAL A 112 8.05 6.69 0.70
C VAL A 112 6.84 5.99 0.11
N GLN A 113 6.74 5.91 -1.21
CA GLN A 113 5.62 5.25 -1.87
C GLN A 113 5.58 3.74 -1.56
N LYS A 114 6.72 3.07 -1.57
CA LYS A 114 6.83 1.66 -1.18
C LYS A 114 6.38 1.43 0.27
N THR A 115 6.71 2.35 1.17
CA THR A 115 6.28 2.28 2.58
C THR A 115 4.77 2.44 2.71
N VAL A 116 4.18 3.44 2.04
CA VAL A 116 2.72 3.65 2.00
C VAL A 116 2.01 2.40 1.46
N ASP A 117 2.48 1.88 0.32
CA ASP A 117 1.90 0.70 -0.32
C ASP A 117 2.01 -0.53 0.58
N SER A 118 3.15 -0.71 1.24
CA SER A 118 3.37 -1.81 2.18
C SER A 118 2.42 -1.77 3.38
N GLU A 119 2.17 -0.59 3.98
CA GLU A 119 1.30 -0.48 5.15
C GLU A 119 -0.17 -0.79 4.78
N PHE A 120 -0.64 -0.31 3.63
CA PHE A 120 -1.98 -0.65 3.15
C PHE A 120 -2.10 -2.11 2.70
N ALA A 121 -1.04 -2.68 2.10
CA ALA A 121 -1.02 -4.08 1.73
C ALA A 121 -1.13 -5.02 2.93
N LYS A 122 -0.62 -4.65 4.12
CA LYS A 122 -0.81 -5.44 5.36
C LYS A 122 -2.29 -5.57 5.73
N ILE A 123 -3.09 -4.54 5.49
CA ILE A 123 -4.54 -4.60 5.76
C ILE A 123 -5.20 -5.66 4.87
N VAL A 124 -4.85 -5.68 3.58
CA VAL A 124 -5.43 -6.62 2.61
C VAL A 124 -4.88 -8.03 2.78
N ASN A 125 -3.60 -8.20 3.09
CA ASN A 125 -2.93 -9.50 3.06
C ASN A 125 -2.86 -10.18 4.43
N GLN A 126 -3.10 -9.46 5.53
CA GLN A 126 -3.00 -10.02 6.89
C GLN A 126 -4.33 -9.85 7.62
N TRP A 127 -4.77 -8.60 7.83
CA TRP A 127 -5.97 -8.33 8.60
C TRP A 127 -7.25 -8.88 7.95
N LEU A 128 -7.44 -8.63 6.64
CA LEU A 128 -8.66 -9.03 5.95
C LEU A 128 -8.87 -10.57 5.94
N PRO A 129 -7.88 -11.41 5.58
CA PRO A 129 -8.02 -12.86 5.65
C PRO A 129 -8.35 -13.38 7.06
N GLU A 130 -7.72 -12.83 8.10
CA GLU A 130 -8.02 -13.19 9.50
C GLU A 130 -9.49 -12.90 9.83
N LYS A 131 -9.99 -11.74 9.43
CA LYS A 131 -11.39 -11.34 9.66
C LYS A 131 -12.41 -12.12 8.82
N VAL A 132 -12.05 -12.49 7.60
CA VAL A 132 -12.87 -13.40 6.79
C VAL A 132 -12.93 -14.79 7.43
N ALA A 133 -11.86 -15.26 8.06
CA ALA A 133 -11.88 -16.54 8.78
C ALA A 133 -12.80 -16.52 10.01
N GLU A 134 -12.96 -15.38 10.69
CA GLU A 134 -13.92 -15.23 11.80
C GLU A 134 -15.37 -15.46 11.33
N LEU A 135 -15.74 -15.11 10.08
CA LEU A 135 -17.08 -15.38 9.54
C LEU A 135 -17.41 -16.88 9.44
N ASN A 136 -16.40 -17.73 9.30
CA ASN A 136 -16.60 -19.19 9.24
C ASN A 136 -16.92 -19.81 10.60
N GLN A 137 -16.91 -19.02 11.68
CA GLN A 137 -17.23 -19.48 13.03
C GLN A 137 -18.74 -19.40 13.37
N CYS A 138 -19.58 -18.87 12.47
CA CYS A 138 -21.00 -18.57 12.73
C CYS A 138 -22.04 -19.70 12.49
#